data_AF-A0A953IF53-F1
#
_entry.id   AF-A0A953IF53-F1
#
_cell.length_a   1.000
_cell.length_b   1.000
_cell.length_c   1.000
_cell.angle_alpha   90.00
_cell.angle_beta   90.00
_cell.angle_gamma   90.00
#
_symmetry.space_group_name_H-M   'P 1'
#
loop_
_entity.id
_entity.type
_entity.pdbx_description
1 polymer ?
#
loop_
_entity_poly.entity_id
_entity_poly.type
_entity_poly.pdbx_seq_one_letter_code
_entity_poly.pdbx_strand_id
1 'polypeptide(L)'
;RPARVWVSGARPPLAAAVRELVRTLGGTLDESQSPQDGVLCIVTPLGEDASTCAAREGLDAARTVAIDALCGLDRHRTLMTTPLTSTAMREAAHGLFAADGVTASVVRDSAGCIAQRVLAHIVNIGCDIAQQGIALPADIDRAVTLGLGYPRGPLALGDALGARTVLDILENLQSGCGDPRYRPSPWLKRRAQIGASLLTQEA
;
A
#
# COMPACT_ATOMS: atom_id res chain seq x y z
N ARG A 1 -0.72 -16.56 -18.79
CA ARG A 1 0.03 -16.76 -17.53
C ARG A 1 1.50 -16.45 -17.81
N PRO A 2 2.18 -15.62 -17.00
CA PRO A 2 3.61 -15.37 -17.15
C PRO A 2 4.37 -16.66 -16.86
N ALA A 3 5.47 -16.89 -17.55
CA ALA A 3 6.29 -18.08 -17.32
C ALA A 3 7.04 -18.01 -15.98
N ARG A 4 7.46 -16.80 -15.56
CA ARG A 4 8.22 -16.53 -14.33
C ARG A 4 7.90 -15.13 -13.79
N VAL A 5 7.98 -14.95 -12.48
CA VAL A 5 7.68 -13.70 -11.76
C VAL A 5 8.80 -13.36 -10.80
N TRP A 6 9.37 -12.16 -10.94
CA TRP A 6 10.31 -11.61 -9.96
C TRP A 6 9.54 -10.64 -9.05
N VAL A 7 9.79 -10.70 -7.73
CA VAL A 7 9.13 -9.82 -6.75
C VAL A 7 10.19 -8.98 -6.05
N SER A 8 10.05 -7.66 -6.11
CA SER A 8 10.96 -6.72 -5.44
C SER A 8 11.07 -7.01 -3.95
N GLY A 9 12.30 -6.95 -3.44
CA GLY A 9 12.62 -7.06 -2.02
C GLY A 9 12.54 -5.74 -1.24
N ALA A 10 12.17 -4.62 -1.88
CA ALA A 10 12.22 -3.28 -1.27
C ALA A 10 11.33 -3.14 -0.02
N ARG A 11 10.28 -3.96 0.11
CA ARG A 11 9.40 -4.03 1.28
C ARG A 11 9.24 -5.50 1.73
N PRO A 12 10.16 -6.05 2.54
CA PRO A 12 10.24 -7.49 2.78
C PRO A 12 8.95 -8.16 3.28
N PRO A 13 8.16 -7.57 4.22
CA PRO A 13 6.92 -8.20 4.66
C PRO A 13 5.86 -8.29 3.55
N LEU A 14 5.72 -7.25 2.74
CA LEU A 14 4.76 -7.22 1.63
C LEU A 14 5.22 -8.12 0.48
N ALA A 15 6.52 -8.10 0.19
CA ALA A 15 7.14 -8.98 -0.80
C ALA A 15 6.97 -10.46 -0.44
N ALA A 16 7.12 -10.81 0.84
CA ALA A 16 6.90 -12.17 1.32
C ALA A 16 5.45 -12.65 1.09
N ALA A 17 4.46 -11.81 1.41
CA ALA A 17 3.05 -12.11 1.16
C ALA A 17 2.75 -12.33 -0.34
N VAL A 18 3.31 -11.48 -1.21
CA VAL A 18 3.13 -11.62 -2.67
C VAL A 18 3.85 -12.85 -3.21
N ARG A 19 5.07 -13.15 -2.75
CA ARG A 19 5.81 -14.37 -3.14
C ARG A 19 5.05 -15.62 -2.77
N GLU A 20 4.48 -15.66 -1.57
CA GLU A 20 3.65 -16.79 -1.13
C GLU A 20 2.39 -16.93 -1.98
N LEU A 21 1.73 -15.82 -2.30
CA LEU A 21 0.60 -15.82 -3.19
C LEU A 21 0.97 -16.36 -4.58
N VAL A 22 2.10 -15.91 -5.16
CA VAL A 22 2.57 -16.41 -6.47
C VAL A 22 2.73 -17.92 -6.44
N ARG A 23 3.34 -18.49 -5.39
CA ARG A 23 3.49 -19.95 -5.23
C ARG A 23 2.14 -20.66 -5.13
N THR A 24 1.24 -20.12 -4.29
CA THR A 24 -0.11 -20.67 -4.09
C THR A 24 -0.92 -20.71 -5.39
N LEU A 25 -0.77 -19.69 -6.24
CA LEU A 25 -1.45 -19.59 -7.54
C LEU A 25 -0.76 -20.40 -8.65
N GLY A 26 0.27 -21.19 -8.32
CA GLY A 26 1.02 -22.03 -9.26
C GLY A 26 1.92 -21.24 -10.20
N GLY A 27 2.31 -20.01 -9.84
CA GLY A 27 3.32 -19.23 -10.54
C GLY A 27 4.74 -19.63 -10.15
N THR A 28 5.68 -19.45 -11.08
CA THR A 28 7.10 -19.72 -10.86
C THR A 28 7.82 -18.44 -10.45
N LEU A 29 8.48 -18.44 -9.29
CA LEU A 29 9.29 -17.30 -8.86
C LEU A 29 10.66 -17.27 -9.56
N ASP A 30 11.11 -16.08 -9.91
CA ASP A 30 12.50 -15.79 -10.20
C ASP A 30 13.20 -15.36 -8.91
N GLU A 31 14.10 -16.23 -8.40
CA GLU A 31 14.86 -16.00 -7.16
C GLU A 31 16.21 -15.31 -7.43
N SER A 32 16.44 -14.81 -8.65
CA SER A 32 17.60 -13.99 -8.96
C SER A 32 17.59 -12.66 -8.19
N GLN A 33 18.78 -12.12 -7.93
CA GLN A 33 18.92 -10.82 -7.27
C GLN A 33 18.26 -9.68 -8.07
N SER A 34 18.32 -9.76 -9.40
CA SER A 34 17.70 -8.81 -10.33
C SER A 34 16.92 -9.57 -11.41
N PRO A 35 15.80 -9.02 -11.93
CA PRO A 35 14.91 -9.73 -12.83
C PRO A 35 15.57 -9.99 -14.19
N GLN A 36 15.62 -11.26 -14.60
CA GLN A 36 16.10 -11.67 -15.93
C GLN A 36 15.17 -11.14 -17.05
N ASP A 37 15.65 -11.08 -18.28
CA ASP A 37 14.84 -10.58 -19.41
C ASP A 37 13.55 -11.38 -19.60
N GLY A 38 12.47 -10.70 -20.01
CA GLY A 38 11.14 -11.30 -20.20
C GLY A 38 10.39 -11.72 -18.93
N VAL A 39 10.99 -11.57 -17.74
CA VAL A 39 10.33 -11.86 -16.45
C VAL A 39 9.40 -10.71 -16.05
N LEU A 40 8.20 -11.06 -15.57
CA LEU A 40 7.25 -10.10 -14.99
C LEU A 40 7.78 -9.61 -13.64
N CYS A 41 7.99 -8.31 -13.50
CA CYS A 41 8.46 -7.67 -12.27
C CYS A 41 7.28 -7.18 -11.44
N ILE A 42 7.19 -7.63 -10.19
CA ILE A 42 6.18 -7.21 -9.23
C ILE A 42 6.79 -6.35 -8.15
N VAL A 43 6.21 -5.17 -7.93
CA VAL A 43 6.59 -4.24 -6.85
C VAL A 43 5.43 -4.07 -5.87
N THR A 44 5.73 -3.75 -4.61
CA THR A 44 4.73 -3.60 -3.53
C THR A 44 4.85 -2.20 -2.89
N PRO A 45 4.42 -1.13 -3.59
CA PRO A 45 4.60 0.24 -3.12
C PRO A 45 3.77 0.55 -1.87
N LEU A 46 4.27 1.49 -1.06
CA LEU A 46 3.51 2.16 0.00
C LEU A 46 3.52 3.66 -0.28
N GLY A 47 2.37 4.23 -0.65
CA GLY A 47 2.24 5.65 -0.99
C GLY A 47 2.90 6.08 -2.30
N GLU A 48 3.44 5.15 -3.08
CA GLU A 48 4.14 5.40 -4.34
C GLU A 48 3.37 4.81 -5.53
N ASP A 49 3.78 5.22 -6.74
CA ASP A 49 3.29 4.67 -8.00
C ASP A 49 4.27 3.62 -8.57
N ALA A 50 3.83 2.90 -9.61
CA ALA A 50 4.59 1.81 -10.19
C ALA A 50 5.82 2.33 -10.95
N SER A 51 5.70 3.48 -11.62
CA SER A 51 6.82 4.10 -12.34
C SER A 51 7.94 4.55 -11.41
N THR A 52 7.61 5.14 -10.28
CA THR A 52 8.57 5.58 -9.26
C THR A 52 9.33 4.38 -8.70
N CYS A 53 8.63 3.27 -8.42
CA CYS A 53 9.29 2.04 -7.99
C CYS A 53 10.21 1.48 -9.08
N ALA A 54 9.72 1.39 -10.32
CA ALA A 54 10.51 0.89 -11.45
C ALA A 54 11.78 1.73 -11.67
N ALA A 55 11.67 3.06 -11.64
CA ALA A 55 12.79 3.96 -11.80
C ALA A 55 13.80 3.83 -10.64
N ARG A 56 13.34 3.83 -9.39
CA ARG A 56 14.21 3.70 -8.21
C ARG A 56 15.00 2.39 -8.21
N GLU A 57 14.35 1.30 -8.62
CA GLU A 57 14.92 -0.04 -8.57
C GLU A 57 15.62 -0.44 -9.88
N GLY A 58 15.65 0.44 -10.88
CA GLY A 58 16.27 0.17 -12.18
C GLY A 58 15.57 -0.94 -12.98
N LEU A 59 14.25 -1.08 -12.80
CA LEU A 59 13.43 -2.09 -13.46
C LEU A 59 12.95 -1.58 -14.83
N ASP A 60 12.74 -2.51 -15.75
CA ASP A 60 12.08 -2.21 -17.01
C ASP A 60 10.58 -1.98 -16.78
N ALA A 61 10.14 -0.74 -17.04
CA ALA A 61 8.76 -0.31 -16.86
C ALA A 61 7.77 -1.11 -17.74
N ALA A 62 8.20 -1.63 -18.90
CA ALA A 62 7.34 -2.38 -19.82
C ALA A 62 6.90 -3.76 -19.28
N ARG A 63 7.62 -4.26 -18.27
CA ARG A 63 7.36 -5.54 -17.59
C ARG A 63 7.15 -5.39 -16.09
N THR A 64 6.96 -4.17 -15.60
CA THR A 64 6.70 -3.90 -14.18
C THR A 64 5.21 -3.68 -13.92
N VAL A 65 4.69 -4.32 -12.86
CA VAL A 65 3.35 -4.14 -12.33
C VAL A 65 3.44 -4.05 -10.81
N ALA A 66 2.80 -3.07 -10.21
CA ALA A 66 2.64 -2.97 -8.77
C ALA A 66 1.42 -3.76 -8.29
N ILE A 67 1.47 -4.29 -7.06
CA ILE A 67 0.32 -4.85 -6.36
C ILE A 67 0.18 -4.21 -4.98
N ASP A 68 -1.03 -3.75 -4.65
CA ASP A 68 -1.35 -3.24 -3.32
C ASP A 68 -1.59 -4.41 -2.36
N ALA A 69 -0.66 -4.59 -1.42
CA ALA A 69 -0.70 -5.64 -0.40
C ALA A 69 -1.05 -5.11 1.01
N LEU A 70 -1.41 -3.83 1.14
CA LEU A 70 -1.63 -3.20 2.45
C LEU A 70 -2.77 -3.86 3.25
N CYS A 71 -3.88 -4.19 2.56
CA CYS A 71 -5.10 -4.71 3.19
C CYS A 71 -5.23 -6.24 3.13
N GLY A 72 -4.13 -6.94 2.84
CA GLY A 72 -4.17 -8.36 2.49
C GLY A 72 -4.50 -8.60 1.02
N LEU A 73 -4.52 -9.87 0.61
CA LEU A 73 -4.64 -10.31 -0.78
C LEU A 73 -5.72 -11.39 -0.97
N ASP A 74 -6.49 -11.70 0.07
CA ASP A 74 -7.48 -12.78 0.12
C ASP A 74 -8.87 -12.34 -0.37
N ARG A 75 -9.22 -11.05 -0.24
CA ARG A 75 -10.56 -10.53 -0.60
C ARG A 75 -10.61 -9.79 -1.92
N HIS A 76 -9.59 -8.97 -2.19
CA HIS A 76 -9.47 -8.16 -3.40
C HIS A 76 -7.99 -7.83 -3.63
N ARG A 77 -7.61 -7.67 -4.90
CA ARG A 77 -6.26 -7.33 -5.31
C ARG A 77 -6.30 -6.12 -6.24
N THR A 78 -5.46 -5.13 -5.96
CA THR A 78 -5.29 -3.99 -6.87
C THR A 78 -3.94 -4.08 -7.55
N LEU A 79 -3.94 -4.22 -8.87
CA LEU A 79 -2.76 -4.18 -9.72
C LEU A 79 -2.63 -2.80 -10.34
N MET A 80 -1.44 -2.24 -10.38
CA MET A 80 -1.18 -0.93 -10.95
C MET A 80 -0.07 -1.02 -11.99
N THR A 81 -0.33 -0.56 -13.21
CA THR A 81 0.64 -0.58 -14.31
C THR A 81 1.43 0.72 -14.37
N THR A 82 2.63 0.66 -14.95
CA THR A 82 3.32 1.86 -15.43
C THR A 82 2.67 2.35 -16.74
N PRO A 83 3.02 3.55 -17.24
CA PRO A 83 2.61 4.00 -18.58
C PRO A 83 3.14 3.12 -19.72
N LEU A 84 4.19 2.32 -19.47
CA LEU A 84 4.84 1.49 -20.48
C LEU A 84 4.51 0.00 -20.37
N THR A 85 3.88 -0.44 -19.27
CA THR A 85 3.56 -1.85 -19.06
C THR A 85 2.82 -2.41 -20.28
N SER A 86 3.44 -3.38 -20.95
CA SER A 86 2.88 -3.96 -22.16
C SER A 86 1.56 -4.68 -21.85
N THR A 87 0.67 -4.74 -22.84
CA THR A 87 -0.60 -5.50 -22.72
C THR A 87 -0.33 -6.94 -22.32
N ALA A 88 0.68 -7.58 -22.90
CA ALA A 88 1.05 -8.95 -22.54
C ALA A 88 1.41 -9.11 -21.06
N MET A 89 2.20 -8.18 -20.50
CA MET A 89 2.60 -8.21 -19.09
C MET A 89 1.45 -7.86 -18.15
N ARG A 90 0.60 -6.91 -18.54
CA ARG A 90 -0.64 -6.59 -17.83
C ARG A 90 -1.58 -7.80 -17.73
N GLU A 91 -1.87 -8.45 -18.86
CA GLU A 91 -2.74 -9.63 -18.90
C GLU A 91 -2.12 -10.82 -18.19
N ALA A 92 -0.79 -10.96 -18.26
CA ALA A 92 -0.07 -11.98 -17.50
C ALA A 92 -0.21 -11.77 -15.99
N ALA A 93 0.02 -10.54 -15.50
CA ALA A 93 -0.14 -10.20 -14.08
C ALA A 93 -1.58 -10.42 -13.62
N HIS A 94 -2.56 -9.88 -14.35
CA HIS A 94 -3.97 -10.03 -14.04
C HIS A 94 -4.40 -11.51 -14.04
N GLY A 95 -4.03 -12.27 -15.07
CA GLY A 95 -4.37 -13.69 -15.17
C GLY A 95 -3.70 -14.56 -14.11
N LEU A 96 -2.53 -14.17 -13.58
CA LEU A 96 -1.94 -14.83 -12.41
C LEU A 96 -2.72 -14.48 -11.15
N PHE A 97 -2.84 -13.19 -10.82
CA PHE A 97 -3.44 -12.73 -9.57
C PHE A 97 -4.97 -12.81 -9.52
N ALA A 98 -5.64 -13.29 -10.55
CA ALA A 98 -7.07 -13.62 -10.53
C ALA A 98 -7.33 -15.14 -10.66
N ALA A 99 -6.28 -15.97 -10.67
CA ALA A 99 -6.40 -17.40 -11.01
C ALA A 99 -7.24 -18.24 -10.03
N ASP A 100 -7.38 -17.78 -8.78
CA ASP A 100 -8.18 -18.40 -7.71
C ASP A 100 -9.59 -17.81 -7.57
N GLY A 101 -10.00 -16.92 -8.49
CA GLY A 101 -11.31 -16.27 -8.48
C GLY A 101 -11.40 -15.05 -7.56
N VAL A 102 -10.34 -14.69 -6.83
CA VAL A 102 -10.29 -13.40 -6.11
C VAL A 102 -10.22 -12.27 -7.13
N THR A 103 -11.12 -11.28 -7.01
CA THR A 103 -11.19 -10.15 -7.92
C THR A 103 -9.88 -9.36 -7.92
N ALA A 104 -9.26 -9.21 -9.09
CA ALA A 104 -8.10 -8.36 -9.31
C ALA A 104 -8.49 -7.17 -10.20
N SER A 105 -8.41 -5.95 -9.67
CA SER A 105 -8.65 -4.73 -10.46
C SER A 105 -7.34 -4.18 -10.98
N VAL A 106 -7.29 -3.81 -12.26
CA VAL A 106 -6.14 -3.11 -12.84
C VAL A 106 -6.41 -1.61 -12.89
N VAL A 107 -5.54 -0.83 -12.27
CA VAL A 107 -5.61 0.64 -12.22
C VAL A 107 -4.44 1.26 -12.96
N ARG A 108 -4.62 2.53 -13.34
CA ARG A 108 -3.54 3.34 -13.91
C ARG A 108 -2.52 3.71 -12.84
N ASP A 109 -1.35 4.08 -13.30
CA ASP A 109 -0.26 4.54 -12.46
C ASP A 109 -0.67 5.73 -11.58
N SER A 110 -0.74 5.52 -10.27
CA SER A 110 -1.19 6.54 -9.32
C SER A 110 -0.69 6.25 -7.92
N ALA A 111 0.04 7.20 -7.34
CA ALA A 111 0.71 7.03 -6.06
C ALA A 111 -0.27 6.67 -4.93
N GLY A 112 0.02 5.63 -4.16
CA GLY A 112 -0.86 5.17 -3.07
C GLY A 112 -2.15 4.48 -3.53
N CYS A 113 -2.22 4.07 -4.81
CA CYS A 113 -3.34 3.35 -5.40
C CYS A 113 -4.70 4.00 -5.04
N ILE A 114 -5.60 3.22 -4.45
CA ILE A 114 -6.92 3.67 -3.99
C ILE A 114 -7.00 3.54 -2.47
N ALA A 115 -6.84 2.32 -1.95
CA ALA A 115 -7.07 2.02 -0.55
C ALA A 115 -6.05 2.72 0.37
N GLN A 116 -4.75 2.64 0.05
CA GLN A 116 -3.71 3.25 0.87
C GLN A 116 -3.95 4.75 1.08
N ARG A 117 -4.24 5.47 -0.01
CA ARG A 117 -4.53 6.91 0.04
C ARG A 117 -5.74 7.21 0.94
N VAL A 118 -6.84 6.49 0.76
CA VAL A 118 -8.08 6.73 1.52
C VAL A 118 -7.88 6.43 3.01
N LEU A 119 -7.32 5.26 3.33
CA LEU A 119 -7.06 4.83 4.69
C LEU A 119 -6.11 5.78 5.41
N ALA A 120 -5.02 6.17 4.74
CA ALA A 120 -4.06 7.08 5.34
C ALA A 120 -4.66 8.46 5.67
N HIS A 121 -5.57 8.99 4.84
CA HIS A 121 -6.27 10.25 5.16
C HIS A 121 -7.26 10.10 6.31
N ILE A 122 -8.02 9.00 6.36
CA ILE A 122 -8.95 8.74 7.47
C ILE A 122 -8.19 8.75 8.79
N VAL A 123 -7.06 8.04 8.85
CA VAL A 123 -6.19 8.00 10.04
C VAL A 123 -5.64 9.40 10.33
N ASN A 124 -5.11 10.09 9.31
CA ASN A 124 -4.47 11.39 9.50
C ASN A 124 -5.44 12.47 10.00
N ILE A 125 -6.68 12.48 9.50
CA ILE A 125 -7.74 13.37 9.96
C ILE A 125 -8.07 13.08 11.43
N GLY A 126 -8.18 11.81 11.82
CA GLY A 126 -8.37 11.43 13.23
C GLY A 126 -7.23 11.94 14.12
N CYS A 127 -5.99 11.81 13.65
CA CYS A 127 -4.81 12.33 14.34
C CYS A 127 -4.80 13.86 14.44
N ASP A 128 -5.25 14.59 13.43
CA ASP A 128 -5.36 16.06 13.49
C ASP A 128 -6.45 16.51 14.48
N ILE A 129 -7.60 15.81 14.55
CA ILE A 129 -8.64 16.09 15.55
C ILE A 129 -8.09 15.88 16.97
N ALA A 130 -7.34 14.80 17.19
CA ALA A 130 -6.68 14.52 18.46
C ALA A 130 -5.60 15.59 18.78
N GLN A 131 -4.80 15.98 17.80
CA GLN A 131 -3.77 17.03 17.94
C GLN A 131 -4.34 18.38 18.38
N GLN A 132 -5.55 18.70 17.91
CA GLN A 132 -6.25 19.95 18.25
C GLN A 132 -6.97 19.88 19.60
N GLY A 133 -7.01 18.72 20.25
CA GLY A 133 -7.68 18.54 21.54
C GLY A 133 -9.20 18.68 21.46
N ILE A 134 -9.82 18.47 20.28
CA ILE A 134 -11.27 18.62 20.10
C ILE A 134 -12.04 17.57 20.91
N ALA A 135 -11.52 16.35 21.00
CA ALA A 135 -12.10 15.25 21.75
C ALA A 135 -11.01 14.27 22.20
N LEU A 136 -11.34 13.42 23.18
CA LEU A 136 -10.46 12.33 23.57
C LEU A 136 -10.28 11.35 22.40
N PRO A 137 -9.08 10.76 22.20
CA PRO A 137 -8.84 9.74 21.17
C PRO A 137 -9.91 8.63 21.11
N ALA A 138 -10.33 8.12 22.27
CA ALA A 138 -11.37 7.09 22.37
C ALA A 138 -12.76 7.59 21.91
N ASP A 139 -13.08 8.86 22.13
CA ASP A 139 -14.35 9.45 21.68
C ASP A 139 -14.35 9.72 20.18
N ILE A 140 -13.20 10.11 19.61
CA ILE A 140 -13.02 10.22 18.15
C ILE A 140 -13.31 8.86 17.49
N ASP A 141 -12.70 7.79 18.02
CA ASP A 141 -12.89 6.45 17.49
C ASP A 141 -14.34 5.94 17.63
N ARG A 142 -14.96 6.23 18.78
CA ARG A 142 -16.35 5.86 19.04
C ARG A 142 -17.33 6.63 18.15
N ALA A 143 -17.10 7.92 17.90
CA ALA A 143 -17.91 8.72 17.00
C ALA A 143 -17.88 8.19 15.56
N VAL A 144 -16.70 7.82 15.05
CA VAL A 144 -16.57 7.26 13.69
C VAL A 144 -17.18 5.85 13.60
N THR A 145 -17.01 5.02 14.62
CA THR A 145 -17.58 3.67 14.66
C THR A 145 -19.12 3.72 14.71
N LEU A 146 -19.70 4.46 15.66
CA LEU A 146 -21.15 4.51 15.86
C LEU A 146 -21.87 5.42 14.86
N GLY A 147 -21.25 6.54 14.50
CA GLY A 147 -21.87 7.54 13.62
C GLY A 147 -21.71 7.25 12.13
N LEU A 148 -20.56 6.69 11.72
CA LEU A 148 -20.24 6.42 10.30
C LEU A 148 -20.26 4.93 9.95
N GLY A 149 -20.43 4.05 10.94
CA GLY A 149 -20.55 2.60 10.74
C GLY A 149 -19.23 1.90 10.39
N TYR A 150 -18.08 2.53 10.69
CA TYR A 150 -16.79 1.92 10.40
C TYR A 150 -16.52 0.76 11.37
N PRO A 151 -15.85 -0.32 10.94
CA PRO A 151 -15.54 -1.45 11.83
C PRO A 151 -14.53 -1.09 12.93
N ARG A 152 -13.75 -0.02 12.73
CA ARG A 152 -12.78 0.54 13.68
C ARG A 152 -12.76 2.06 13.54
N GLY A 153 -12.52 2.76 14.64
CA GLY A 153 -12.23 4.20 14.61
C GLY A 153 -10.89 4.51 13.93
N PRO A 154 -10.67 5.75 13.47
CA PRO A 154 -9.49 6.12 12.69
C PRO A 154 -8.17 5.92 13.42
N LEU A 155 -8.10 6.13 14.74
CA LEU A 155 -6.85 5.98 15.50
C LEU A 155 -6.53 4.50 15.72
N ALA A 156 -7.52 3.70 16.17
CA ALA A 156 -7.38 2.25 16.27
C ALA A 156 -7.13 1.57 14.91
N LEU A 157 -7.65 2.13 13.81
CA LEU A 157 -7.37 1.69 12.45
C LEU A 157 -5.90 1.96 12.09
N GLY A 158 -5.38 3.13 12.43
CA GLY A 158 -3.97 3.47 12.20
C GLY A 158 -3.02 2.59 13.02
N ASP A 159 -3.37 2.25 14.27
CA ASP A 159 -2.61 1.28 15.07
C ASP A 159 -2.64 -0.12 14.45
N ALA A 160 -3.78 -0.56 13.91
CA ALA A 160 -3.93 -1.86 13.25
C ALA A 160 -3.13 -1.97 11.94
N LEU A 161 -3.07 -0.89 11.15
CA LEU A 161 -2.23 -0.80 9.95
C LEU A 161 -0.74 -0.63 10.29
N GLY A 162 -0.46 -0.17 11.51
CA GLY A 162 0.84 0.30 11.96
C GLY A 162 1.03 1.79 11.65
N ALA A 163 1.17 2.61 12.70
CA ALA A 163 1.33 4.06 12.57
C ALA A 163 2.51 4.45 11.67
N ARG A 164 3.60 3.66 11.68
CA ARG A 164 4.76 3.86 10.80
C ARG A 164 4.41 3.64 9.32
N THR A 165 3.63 2.60 9.02
CA THR A 165 3.14 2.33 7.66
C THR A 165 2.28 3.48 7.14
N VAL A 166 1.38 4.00 7.98
CA VAL A 166 0.52 5.14 7.62
C VAL A 166 1.37 6.39 7.36
N LEU A 167 2.36 6.66 8.23
CA LEU A 167 3.30 7.77 8.03
C LEU A 167 4.08 7.63 6.72
N ASP A 168 4.66 6.46 6.44
CA ASP A 168 5.38 6.19 5.18
C ASP A 168 4.50 6.45 3.95
N ILE A 169 3.22 6.03 3.98
CA ILE A 169 2.28 6.26 2.87
C ILE A 169 2.09 7.77 2.63
N LEU A 170 1.85 8.55 3.69
CA LEU A 170 1.61 9.98 3.57
C LEU A 170 2.87 10.75 3.15
N GLU A 171 4.03 10.41 3.70
CA GLU A 171 5.31 11.03 3.32
C GLU A 171 5.64 10.74 1.85
N ASN A 172 5.44 9.51 1.38
CA ASN A 172 5.66 9.16 -0.04
C ASN A 172 4.66 9.84 -0.98
N LEU A 173 3.37 9.89 -0.60
CA LEU A 173 2.36 10.63 -1.35
C LEU A 173 2.72 12.12 -1.44
N GLN A 174 3.06 12.75 -0.32
CA GLN A 174 3.42 14.16 -0.26
C GLN A 174 4.69 14.43 -1.07
N SER A 175 5.73 13.61 -0.94
CA SER A 175 6.97 13.77 -1.69
C SER A 175 6.78 13.57 -3.19
N GLY A 176 5.92 12.64 -3.59
CA GLY A 176 5.70 12.31 -5.01
C GLY A 176 4.94 13.39 -5.78
N CYS A 177 3.95 14.03 -5.17
CA CYS A 177 3.13 15.05 -5.84
C CYS A 177 3.36 16.50 -5.35
N GLY A 178 4.06 16.69 -4.22
CA GLY A 178 4.25 17.99 -3.59
C GLY A 178 3.00 18.59 -2.95
N ASP A 179 1.85 17.90 -2.99
CA ASP A 179 0.57 18.46 -2.53
C ASP A 179 0.48 18.44 -0.99
N PRO A 180 0.31 19.60 -0.33
CA PRO A 180 0.25 19.69 1.12
C PRO A 180 -0.95 18.96 1.74
N ARG A 181 -1.98 18.57 0.96
CA ARG A 181 -3.10 17.78 1.48
C ARG A 181 -2.67 16.43 2.06
N TYR A 182 -1.55 15.90 1.60
CA TYR A 182 -0.97 14.64 2.07
C TYR A 182 -0.05 14.79 3.28
N ARG A 183 0.12 16.02 3.80
CA ARG A 183 1.02 16.30 4.92
C ARG A 183 0.63 15.46 6.15
N PRO A 184 1.56 14.64 6.70
CA PRO A 184 1.31 13.94 7.95
C PRO A 184 1.06 14.92 9.11
N SER A 185 0.08 14.61 9.95
CA SER A 185 -0.20 15.34 11.18
C SER A 185 0.97 15.20 12.17
N PRO A 186 1.24 16.23 12.99
CA PRO A 186 2.26 16.12 14.04
C PRO A 186 1.99 14.99 15.03
N TRP A 187 0.72 14.72 15.33
CA TRP A 187 0.30 13.62 16.22
C TRP A 187 0.72 12.26 15.68
N LEU A 188 0.37 11.95 14.42
CA LEU A 188 0.79 10.73 13.75
C LEU A 188 2.31 10.62 13.72
N LYS A 189 2.98 11.69 13.27
CA LYS A 189 4.44 11.68 13.10
C LYS A 189 5.17 11.36 14.39
N ARG A 190 4.83 12.05 15.49
CA ARG A 190 5.48 11.86 16.79
C ARG A 190 5.27 10.44 17.34
N ARG A 191 4.04 9.93 17.28
CA ARG A 191 3.69 8.61 17.82
C ARG A 191 4.30 7.47 17.01
N ALA A 192 4.27 7.58 15.68
CA ALA A 192 4.95 6.65 14.79
C ALA A 192 6.47 6.62 15.02
N GLN A 193 7.10 7.77 15.29
CA GLN A 193 8.54 7.86 15.52
C GLN A 193 8.99 7.18 16.82
N ILE A 194 8.18 7.24 17.87
CA ILE A 194 8.52 6.66 19.18
C ILE A 194 7.88 5.28 19.41
N GLY A 195 7.13 4.76 18.43
CA GLY A 195 6.43 3.47 18.56
C GLY A 195 5.28 3.50 19.58
N ALA A 196 4.63 4.66 19.77
CA ALA A 196 3.47 4.79 20.64
C ALA A 196 2.16 4.57 19.86
N SER A 197 1.13 4.10 20.57
CA SER A 197 -0.24 4.04 20.04
C SER A 197 -0.75 5.42 19.65
N LEU A 198 -1.55 5.48 18.57
CA LEU A 198 -2.26 6.68 18.16
C LEU A 198 -3.33 7.12 19.15
N LEU A 199 -3.74 6.23 20.08
CA LEU A 199 -4.66 6.54 21.17
C LEU A 199 -3.97 7.15 22.40
N THR A 200 -2.63 7.14 22.45
CA THR A 200 -1.87 7.69 23.59
C THR A 200 -2.07 9.20 23.72
N GLN A 201 -2.64 9.61 24.85
CA GLN A 201 -2.86 11.00 25.21
C GLN A 201 -1.58 11.66 25.73
N GLU A 202 -1.45 12.97 25.52
CA GLU A 202 -0.45 13.79 26.20
C GLU A 202 -0.95 14.14 27.60
N ALA A 203 -0.04 14.16 28.59
CA ALA A 203 -0.35 14.46 29.99
C ALA A 203 -0.59 15.96 30.21
#